data_AF-E1YEG8-F1
#
_entry.id   AF-E1YEG8-F1
#
_cell.length_a   1.000
_cell.length_b   1.000
_cell.length_c   1.000
_cell.angle_alpha   90.00
_cell.angle_beta   90.00
_cell.angle_gamma   90.00
#
_symmetry.space_group_name_H-M   'P 1'
#
loop_
_entity.id
_entity.type
_entity.pdbx_description
1 polymer ?
#
loop_
_entity_poly.entity_id
_entity_poly.type
_entity_poly.pdbx_seq_one_letter_code
_entity_poly.pdbx_strand_id
1 'polypeptide(L)'
;MNPFEKFTINSISKKLNNININISVSHRKPFPNLNLLSAYQFKNQFVKTYSNGDIKGGYCRMITSLIDFSFIRSMVAHCYSDKGPPCYDPPSPFLLDLFRYIDGHQNMKKFLEILRDKDRGRAYRTYAGISEDNIPCEGTFSIFRERLGEALYNEIFHLLVRIFHQLEMITFNILAHDGTLYPTWARYKGCTYFCNQCSCIRVEDVIGRVKSRILYRLDNLDQNNLGSEVRVHTECPSDKFPEKDKNGNETKKPKIELLTSMTVP
;
A
#
# COMPACT_ATOMS: atom_id res chain seq x y z
N MET A 1 -30.67 -16.69 -13.49
CA MET A 1 -29.34 -16.15 -13.87
C MET A 1 -28.38 -16.42 -12.74
N ASN A 2 -27.23 -17.03 -13.01
CA ASN A 2 -26.22 -17.27 -11.98
C ASN A 2 -25.52 -15.93 -11.65
N PRO A 3 -25.63 -15.41 -10.42
CA PRO A 3 -25.03 -14.11 -10.06
C PRO A 3 -23.50 -14.08 -10.22
N PHE A 4 -22.86 -15.25 -10.29
CA PHE A 4 -21.42 -15.40 -10.49
C PHE A 4 -20.99 -15.43 -11.96
N GLU A 5 -21.93 -15.47 -12.92
CA GLU A 5 -21.60 -15.40 -14.36
C GLU A 5 -20.76 -14.17 -14.71
N LYS A 6 -21.01 -13.04 -14.02
CA LYS A 6 -20.27 -11.80 -14.22
C LYS A 6 -18.77 -11.92 -13.87
N PHE A 7 -18.41 -12.86 -13.02
CA PHE A 7 -17.03 -13.14 -12.59
C PHE A 7 -16.37 -14.28 -13.36
N THR A 8 -17.03 -14.83 -14.38
CA THR A 8 -16.39 -15.80 -15.28
C THR A 8 -15.26 -15.14 -16.06
N ILE A 9 -14.22 -15.91 -16.39
CA ILE A 9 -13.07 -15.43 -17.18
C ILE A 9 -13.53 -14.78 -18.50
N ASN A 10 -14.54 -15.36 -19.16
CA ASN A 10 -15.08 -14.82 -20.40
C ASN A 10 -15.74 -13.45 -20.21
N SER A 11 -16.54 -13.27 -19.15
CA SER A 11 -17.16 -11.98 -18.81
C SER A 11 -16.09 -10.94 -18.44
N ILE A 12 -15.14 -11.33 -17.58
CA ILE A 12 -14.03 -10.46 -17.15
C ILE A 12 -13.16 -10.05 -18.33
N SER A 13 -12.80 -10.99 -19.21
CA SER A 13 -12.00 -10.70 -20.41
C SER A 13 -12.69 -9.70 -21.34
N LYS A 14 -14.01 -9.83 -21.55
CA LYS A 14 -14.79 -8.84 -22.32
C LYS A 14 -14.79 -7.46 -21.68
N LYS A 15 -15.01 -7.37 -20.35
CA LYS A 15 -14.93 -6.09 -19.61
C LYS A 15 -13.53 -5.49 -19.69
N LEU A 16 -12.49 -6.29 -19.54
CA LEU A 16 -11.10 -5.85 -19.58
C LEU A 16 -10.67 -5.32 -20.94
N ASN A 17 -11.16 -5.89 -22.04
CA ASN A 17 -10.88 -5.35 -23.37
C ASN A 17 -11.33 -3.88 -23.48
N ASN A 18 -12.53 -3.55 -22.99
CA ASN A 18 -13.03 -2.17 -22.95
C ASN A 18 -12.21 -1.29 -22.00
N ILE A 19 -11.84 -1.81 -20.83
CA ILE A 19 -11.03 -1.07 -19.84
C ILE A 19 -9.63 -0.78 -20.40
N ASN A 20 -8.97 -1.75 -21.01
CA ASN A 20 -7.64 -1.60 -21.62
C ASN A 20 -7.66 -0.51 -22.70
N ILE A 21 -8.69 -0.49 -23.56
CA ILE A 21 -8.89 0.58 -24.56
C ILE A 21 -9.01 1.94 -23.87
N ASN A 22 -9.86 2.06 -22.84
CA ASN A 22 -10.07 3.32 -22.13
C ASN A 22 -8.79 3.82 -21.43
N ILE A 23 -8.00 2.93 -20.84
CA ILE A 23 -6.72 3.26 -20.19
C ILE A 23 -5.72 3.74 -21.24
N SER A 24 -5.59 3.01 -22.35
CA SER A 24 -4.72 3.40 -23.47
C SER A 24 -5.10 4.77 -24.03
N VAL A 25 -6.40 5.03 -24.20
CA VAL A 25 -6.92 6.34 -24.64
C VAL A 25 -6.63 7.46 -23.64
N SER A 26 -6.63 7.16 -22.34
CA SER A 26 -6.35 8.15 -21.28
C SER A 26 -4.84 8.44 -21.15
N HIS A 27 -3.98 7.50 -21.51
CA HIS A 27 -2.52 7.56 -21.36
C HIS A 27 -1.84 7.59 -22.73
N ARG A 28 -1.92 8.74 -23.40
CA ARG A 28 -1.36 8.96 -24.75
C ARG A 28 0.00 9.63 -24.79
N LYS A 29 0.64 9.90 -23.65
CA LYS A 29 1.95 10.55 -23.66
C LYS A 29 2.93 9.62 -24.38
N PRO A 30 3.56 10.07 -25.47
CA PRO A 30 4.50 9.22 -26.20
C PRO A 30 5.67 8.90 -25.30
N PHE A 31 6.08 7.64 -25.29
CA PHE A 31 7.29 7.23 -24.62
C PHE A 31 8.50 7.57 -25.49
N PRO A 32 9.62 8.07 -24.94
CA PRO A 32 10.81 8.40 -25.73
C PRO A 32 11.30 7.20 -26.55
N ASN A 33 11.76 7.46 -27.77
CA ASN A 33 12.29 6.41 -28.65
C ASN A 33 13.69 5.99 -28.18
N LEU A 34 13.74 4.95 -27.36
CA LEU A 34 14.94 4.49 -26.66
C LEU A 34 15.39 3.12 -27.17
N ASN A 35 16.69 2.85 -27.03
CA ASN A 35 17.19 1.49 -27.15
C ASN A 35 16.86 0.72 -25.86
N LEU A 36 15.88 -0.18 -25.95
CA LEU A 36 15.35 -0.89 -24.78
C LEU A 36 16.01 -2.26 -24.61
N LEU A 37 16.42 -2.57 -23.37
CA LEU A 37 16.99 -3.85 -22.98
C LEU A 37 15.94 -4.97 -22.91
N SER A 38 14.67 -4.60 -22.74
CA SER A 38 13.51 -5.49 -22.72
C SER A 38 12.42 -4.93 -23.63
N ALA A 39 11.51 -5.78 -24.07
CA ALA A 39 10.42 -5.40 -24.96
C ALA A 39 9.12 -6.07 -24.52
N TYR A 40 8.40 -5.43 -23.60
CA TYR A 40 7.09 -5.91 -23.20
C TYR A 40 6.10 -5.74 -24.36
N GLN A 41 5.31 -6.78 -24.64
CA GLN A 41 4.23 -6.69 -25.61
C GLN A 41 2.99 -7.35 -25.01
N PHE A 42 1.91 -6.59 -24.94
CA PHE A 42 0.64 -7.16 -24.55
C PHE A 42 0.16 -8.15 -25.60
N LYS A 43 -0.18 -9.35 -25.14
CA LYS A 43 -0.75 -10.41 -25.97
C LYS A 43 -2.01 -10.89 -25.28
N ASN A 44 -3.16 -10.52 -25.85
CA ASN A 44 -4.44 -11.02 -25.37
C ASN A 44 -4.51 -12.53 -25.66
N GLN A 45 -4.33 -13.34 -24.62
CA GLN A 45 -4.31 -14.79 -24.73
C GLN A 45 -5.47 -15.38 -23.94
N PHE A 46 -6.06 -16.45 -24.50
CA PHE A 46 -7.09 -17.17 -23.79
C PHE A 46 -6.53 -17.85 -22.53
N VAL A 47 -7.13 -17.53 -21.38
CA VAL A 47 -6.78 -18.12 -20.09
C VAL A 47 -7.51 -19.45 -19.96
N LYS A 48 -6.74 -20.54 -19.96
CA LYS A 48 -7.28 -21.90 -19.75
C LYS A 48 -7.27 -22.25 -18.27
N THR A 49 -8.39 -22.77 -17.78
CA THR A 49 -8.50 -23.37 -16.45
C THR A 49 -8.49 -24.88 -16.56
N TYR A 50 -7.85 -25.55 -15.60
CA TYR A 50 -7.91 -26.98 -15.42
C TYR A 50 -9.24 -27.37 -14.75
N SER A 51 -9.57 -28.67 -14.78
CA SER A 51 -10.81 -29.19 -14.18
C SER A 51 -10.89 -28.98 -12.67
N ASN A 52 -9.75 -28.84 -11.98
CA ASN A 52 -9.64 -28.55 -10.56
C ASN A 52 -9.77 -27.04 -10.22
N GLY A 53 -9.94 -26.17 -11.22
CA GLY A 53 -10.01 -24.72 -11.04
C GLY A 53 -8.68 -23.98 -11.15
N ASP A 54 -7.55 -24.69 -11.23
CA ASP A 54 -6.24 -24.05 -11.38
C ASP A 54 -6.08 -23.40 -12.75
N ILE A 55 -5.30 -22.33 -12.82
CA ILE A 55 -5.03 -21.62 -14.08
C ILE A 55 -3.79 -22.21 -14.75
N LYS A 56 -3.91 -22.56 -16.02
CA LYS A 56 -2.79 -23.06 -16.82
C LYS A 56 -1.72 -21.99 -17.02
N GLY A 57 -0.59 -22.14 -16.33
CA GLY A 57 0.53 -21.21 -16.36
C GLY A 57 0.52 -20.17 -15.23
N GLY A 58 -0.37 -20.34 -14.24
CA GLY A 58 -0.41 -19.55 -13.02
C GLY A 58 -1.06 -18.17 -13.16
N TYR A 59 -1.14 -17.46 -12.04
CA TYR A 59 -1.75 -16.14 -11.95
C TYR A 59 -0.99 -15.08 -12.75
N CYS A 60 0.34 -15.16 -12.78
CA CYS A 60 1.18 -14.26 -13.57
C CYS A 60 0.83 -14.30 -15.07
N ARG A 61 0.53 -15.49 -15.61
CA ARG A 61 0.04 -15.62 -16.98
C ARG A 61 -1.35 -15.03 -17.15
N MET A 62 -2.27 -15.31 -16.23
CA MET A 62 -3.63 -14.76 -16.30
C MET A 62 -3.59 -13.23 -16.37
N ILE A 63 -2.86 -12.60 -15.46
CA ILE A 63 -2.76 -11.15 -15.35
C ILE A 63 -2.17 -10.54 -16.62
N THR A 64 -1.05 -11.07 -17.11
CA THR A 64 -0.40 -10.56 -18.33
C THR A 64 -1.17 -10.86 -19.62
N SER A 65 -2.07 -11.84 -19.61
CA SER A 65 -2.95 -12.14 -20.75
C SER A 65 -4.18 -11.25 -20.81
N LEU A 66 -4.61 -10.69 -19.67
CA LEU A 66 -5.86 -9.95 -19.53
C LEU A 66 -5.66 -8.43 -19.42
N ILE A 67 -4.60 -8.00 -18.74
CA ILE A 67 -4.31 -6.58 -18.50
C ILE A 67 -3.15 -6.15 -19.40
N ASP A 68 -3.37 -5.07 -20.15
CA ASP A 68 -2.30 -4.44 -20.93
C ASP A 68 -1.52 -3.48 -20.02
N PHE A 69 -0.24 -3.76 -19.76
CA PHE A 69 0.63 -2.91 -18.94
C PHE A 69 1.36 -1.82 -19.75
N SER A 70 1.07 -1.68 -21.04
CA SER A 70 1.72 -0.69 -21.91
C SER A 70 1.45 0.75 -21.48
N PHE A 71 0.37 1.01 -20.73
CA PHE A 71 0.05 2.34 -20.18
C PHE A 71 1.15 2.87 -19.25
N ILE A 72 1.92 1.99 -18.60
CA ILE A 72 3.02 2.39 -17.70
C ILE A 72 4.00 3.26 -18.47
N ARG A 73 4.30 2.93 -19.74
CA ARG A 73 5.20 3.75 -20.58
C ARG A 73 4.74 5.21 -20.66
N SER A 74 3.45 5.43 -20.89
CA SER A 74 2.90 6.78 -20.95
C SER A 74 2.88 7.48 -19.59
N MET A 75 2.67 6.76 -18.48
CA MET A 75 2.70 7.36 -17.14
C MET A 75 4.11 7.86 -16.80
N VAL A 76 5.13 7.04 -17.08
CA VAL A 76 6.51 7.29 -16.69
C VAL A 76 7.32 8.07 -17.73
N ALA A 77 6.74 8.41 -18.89
CA ALA A 77 7.47 8.95 -20.04
C ALA A 77 8.38 10.15 -19.69
N HIS A 78 7.94 11.00 -18.76
CA HIS A 78 8.68 12.18 -18.29
C HIS A 78 9.90 11.86 -17.41
N CYS A 79 9.98 10.65 -16.84
CA CYS A 79 11.13 10.16 -16.07
C CYS A 79 12.24 9.61 -16.98
N TYR A 80 12.03 9.60 -18.30
CA TYR A 80 12.94 9.05 -19.29
C TYR A 80 13.33 10.11 -20.31
N SER A 81 14.57 10.02 -20.79
CA SER A 81 15.17 10.93 -21.77
C SER A 81 15.76 10.11 -22.90
N ASP A 82 15.65 10.61 -24.14
CA ASP A 82 16.26 10.07 -25.35
C ASP A 82 17.79 9.99 -25.28
N LYS A 83 18.40 10.77 -24.38
CA LYS A 83 19.83 10.77 -24.11
C LYS A 83 20.14 9.90 -22.90
N GLY A 84 20.75 8.75 -23.13
CA GLY A 84 21.23 7.89 -22.06
C GLY A 84 21.66 6.51 -22.53
N PRO A 85 22.22 5.69 -21.62
CA PRO A 85 22.47 4.28 -21.90
C PRO A 85 21.16 3.51 -22.12
N PRO A 86 21.21 2.33 -22.77
CA PRO A 86 20.06 1.46 -22.91
C PRO A 86 19.38 1.20 -21.56
N CYS A 87 18.05 1.24 -21.53
CA CYS A 87 17.27 1.05 -20.31
C CYS A 87 16.24 -0.07 -20.47
N TYR A 88 15.79 -0.64 -19.36
CA TYR A 88 14.66 -1.56 -19.40
C TYR A 88 13.37 -0.82 -19.75
N ASP A 89 12.54 -1.49 -20.54
CA ASP A 89 11.18 -1.05 -20.82
C ASP A 89 10.36 -1.03 -19.52
N PRO A 90 9.78 0.11 -19.10
CA PRO A 90 9.20 0.28 -17.77
C PRO A 90 8.20 -0.78 -17.30
N PRO A 91 7.32 -1.34 -18.16
CA PRO A 91 6.44 -2.45 -17.78
C PRO A 91 7.21 -3.71 -17.34
N SER A 92 8.39 -3.98 -17.90
CA SER A 92 9.17 -5.20 -17.62
C SER A 92 9.62 -5.31 -16.16
N PRO A 93 10.40 -4.37 -15.57
CA PRO A 93 10.80 -4.46 -14.17
C PRO A 93 9.60 -4.31 -13.22
N PHE A 94 8.56 -3.55 -13.60
CA PHE A 94 7.33 -3.47 -12.82
C PHE A 94 6.62 -4.84 -12.73
N LEU A 95 6.46 -5.53 -13.86
CA LEU A 95 5.86 -6.86 -13.91
C LEU A 95 6.67 -7.88 -13.11
N LEU A 96 8.00 -7.85 -13.19
CA LEU A 96 8.84 -8.74 -12.39
C LEU A 96 8.67 -8.52 -10.89
N ASP A 97 8.60 -7.27 -10.44
CA ASP A 97 8.35 -6.97 -9.02
C ASP A 97 6.93 -7.41 -8.62
N LEU A 98 5.94 -7.22 -9.50
CA LEU A 98 4.58 -7.71 -9.29
C LEU A 98 4.51 -9.24 -9.20
N PHE A 99 5.19 -9.98 -10.09
CA PHE A 99 5.23 -11.45 -10.07
C PHE A 99 5.84 -11.99 -8.78
N ARG A 100 6.90 -11.33 -8.29
CA ARG A 100 7.50 -11.64 -6.98
C ARG A 100 6.44 -11.63 -5.87
N TYR A 101 5.55 -10.63 -5.87
CA TYR A 101 4.47 -10.55 -4.88
C TYR A 101 3.36 -11.59 -5.12
N ILE A 102 2.93 -11.77 -6.37
CA ILE A 102 1.84 -12.72 -6.71
C ILE A 102 2.20 -14.15 -6.32
N ASP A 103 3.42 -14.58 -6.64
CA ASP A 103 3.88 -15.95 -6.37
C ASP A 103 4.57 -16.09 -5.00
N GLY A 104 4.46 -15.07 -4.13
CA GLY A 104 4.83 -15.15 -2.73
C GLY A 104 6.33 -15.24 -2.44
N HIS A 105 7.18 -14.72 -3.33
CA HIS A 105 8.63 -14.73 -3.15
C HIS A 105 9.08 -13.65 -2.15
N GLN A 106 9.60 -14.09 -1.00
CA GLN A 106 10.00 -13.21 0.11
C GLN A 106 10.94 -12.08 -0.33
N ASN A 107 12.00 -12.42 -1.08
CA ASN A 107 13.10 -11.50 -1.40
C ASN A 107 13.35 -11.45 -2.91
N MET A 108 13.71 -10.26 -3.41
CA MET A 108 14.07 -10.05 -4.83
C MET A 108 15.26 -10.93 -5.24
N LYS A 109 16.27 -11.10 -4.37
CA LYS A 109 17.42 -11.97 -4.61
C LYS A 109 17.02 -13.41 -4.98
N LYS A 110 16.18 -14.03 -4.15
CA LYS A 110 15.68 -15.40 -4.37
C LYS A 110 14.84 -15.49 -5.65
N PHE A 111 14.05 -14.45 -5.94
CA PHE A 111 13.30 -14.38 -7.18
C PHE A 111 14.22 -14.30 -8.42
N LEU A 112 15.31 -13.53 -8.34
CA LEU A 112 16.29 -13.42 -9.42
C LEU A 112 17.07 -14.71 -9.67
N GLU A 113 17.34 -15.51 -8.64
CA GLU A 113 17.89 -16.87 -8.81
C GLU A 113 16.95 -17.73 -9.66
N ILE A 114 15.64 -17.66 -9.42
CA ILE A 114 14.63 -18.35 -10.22
C ILE A 114 14.53 -17.74 -11.62
N LEU A 115 14.60 -16.42 -11.76
CA LEU A 115 14.52 -15.73 -13.04
C LEU A 115 15.67 -16.09 -13.99
N ARG A 116 16.88 -16.32 -13.42
CA ARG A 116 18.08 -16.75 -14.15
C ARG A 116 18.03 -18.22 -14.56
N ASP A 117 17.24 -19.03 -13.88
CA ASP A 117 17.07 -20.42 -14.24
C ASP A 117 16.42 -20.55 -15.63
N LYS A 118 17.02 -21.42 -16.46
CA LYS A 118 16.64 -21.56 -17.87
C LYS A 118 15.17 -21.94 -18.05
N ASP A 119 14.65 -22.80 -17.18
CA ASP A 119 13.31 -23.38 -17.34
C ASP A 119 12.31 -22.74 -16.36
N ARG A 120 12.70 -22.59 -15.09
CA ARG A 120 11.83 -22.02 -14.05
C ARG A 120 11.57 -20.54 -14.30
N GLY A 121 12.58 -19.80 -14.74
CA GLY A 121 12.48 -18.36 -15.02
C GLY A 121 11.87 -18.03 -16.38
N ARG A 122 11.75 -19.01 -17.28
CA ARG A 122 11.30 -18.81 -18.67
C ARG A 122 9.96 -18.10 -18.76
N ALA A 123 8.99 -18.50 -17.94
CA ALA A 123 7.65 -17.93 -17.96
C ALA A 123 7.67 -16.44 -17.58
N TYR A 124 8.32 -16.08 -16.47
CA TYR A 124 8.46 -14.68 -16.03
C TYR A 124 9.17 -13.82 -17.07
N ARG A 125 10.28 -14.33 -17.64
CA ARG A 125 11.02 -13.64 -18.72
C ARG A 125 10.13 -13.39 -19.93
N THR A 126 9.37 -14.40 -20.35
CA THR A 126 8.45 -14.30 -21.48
C THR A 126 7.35 -13.26 -21.23
N TYR A 127 6.74 -13.27 -20.04
CA TYR A 127 5.65 -12.35 -19.71
C TYR A 127 6.12 -10.90 -19.54
N ALA A 128 7.32 -10.69 -19.02
CA ALA A 128 7.92 -9.37 -18.85
C ALA A 128 8.65 -8.87 -20.12
N GLY A 129 8.81 -9.69 -21.15
CA GLY A 129 9.54 -9.32 -22.38
C GLY A 129 11.06 -9.19 -22.18
N ILE A 130 11.63 -10.04 -21.33
CA ILE A 130 13.06 -10.05 -20.99
C ILE A 130 13.78 -11.15 -21.76
N SER A 131 14.90 -10.80 -22.40
CA SER A 131 15.77 -11.76 -23.07
C SER A 131 16.67 -12.49 -22.07
N GLU A 132 17.22 -13.63 -22.49
CA GLU A 132 18.17 -14.39 -21.67
C GLU A 132 19.48 -13.63 -21.45
N ASP A 133 19.87 -12.76 -22.38
CA ASP A 133 21.09 -11.95 -22.30
C ASP A 133 20.95 -10.73 -21.38
N ASN A 134 19.73 -10.19 -21.22
CA ASN A 134 19.46 -8.96 -20.47
C ASN A 134 18.63 -9.23 -19.21
N ILE A 135 19.06 -10.17 -18.36
CA ILE A 135 18.37 -10.44 -17.10
C ILE A 135 18.73 -9.36 -16.06
N PRO A 136 17.74 -8.68 -15.45
CA PRO A 136 18.01 -7.60 -14.51
C PRO A 136 18.70 -8.09 -13.23
N CYS A 137 19.44 -7.19 -12.59
CA CYS A 137 20.05 -7.41 -11.27
C CYS A 137 19.25 -6.69 -10.18
N GLU A 138 19.58 -6.93 -8.91
CA GLU A 138 18.89 -6.29 -7.78
C GLU A 138 18.94 -4.76 -7.87
N GLY A 139 20.10 -4.21 -8.25
CA GLY A 139 20.28 -2.77 -8.44
C GLY A 139 19.36 -2.18 -9.51
N THR A 140 18.95 -2.96 -10.51
CA THR A 140 17.99 -2.51 -11.53
C THR A 140 16.66 -2.11 -10.90
N PHE A 141 16.16 -2.88 -9.92
CA PHE A 141 14.89 -2.60 -9.25
C PHE A 141 15.00 -1.41 -8.30
N SER A 142 16.12 -1.28 -7.59
CA SER A 142 16.37 -0.13 -6.73
C SER A 142 16.40 1.17 -7.54
N ILE A 143 17.16 1.20 -8.64
CA ILE A 143 17.24 2.35 -9.55
C ILE A 143 15.89 2.64 -10.20
N PHE A 144 15.13 1.61 -10.58
CA PHE A 144 13.80 1.78 -11.16
C PHE A 144 12.82 2.44 -10.17
N ARG A 145 12.78 1.96 -8.92
CA ARG A 145 11.93 2.54 -7.88
C ARG A 145 12.35 3.96 -7.52
N GLU A 146 13.65 4.22 -7.40
CA GLU A 146 14.18 5.56 -7.15
C GLU A 146 13.83 6.53 -8.28
N ARG A 147 13.98 6.11 -9.54
CA ARG A 147 13.64 6.92 -10.72
C ARG A 147 12.17 7.32 -10.78
N LEU A 148 11.27 6.40 -10.42
CA LEU A 148 9.84 6.66 -10.42
C LEU A 148 9.43 7.51 -9.21
N GLY A 149 10.08 7.28 -8.06
CA GLY A 149 9.62 7.79 -6.78
C GLY A 149 8.37 7.06 -6.27
N GLU A 150 8.10 7.24 -4.98
CA GLU A 150 6.98 6.58 -4.29
C GLU A 150 5.62 6.99 -4.88
N ALA A 151 5.42 8.29 -5.11
CA ALA A 151 4.15 8.83 -5.58
C ALA A 151 3.72 8.20 -6.92
N LEU A 152 4.62 8.15 -7.90
CA LEU A 152 4.30 7.64 -9.22
C LEU A 152 4.14 6.12 -9.22
N TYR A 153 4.93 5.40 -8.41
CA TYR A 153 4.75 3.97 -8.22
C TYR A 153 3.36 3.65 -7.63
N ASN A 154 2.93 4.44 -6.63
CA ASN A 154 1.59 4.33 -6.04
C ASN A 154 0.50 4.67 -7.06
N GLU A 155 0.68 5.66 -7.93
CA GLU A 155 -0.28 5.97 -8.99
C GLU A 155 -0.49 4.79 -9.95
N ILE A 156 0.58 4.13 -10.38
CA ILE A 156 0.50 2.91 -11.21
C ILE A 156 -0.31 1.84 -10.47
N PHE A 157 -0.05 1.64 -9.18
CA PHE A 157 -0.78 0.67 -8.37
C PHE A 157 -2.26 1.04 -8.19
N HIS A 158 -2.57 2.31 -7.93
CA HIS A 158 -3.94 2.80 -7.83
C HIS A 158 -4.72 2.60 -9.14
N LEU A 159 -4.07 2.70 -10.29
CA LEU A 159 -4.68 2.39 -11.58
C LEU A 159 -5.05 0.90 -11.67
N LEU A 160 -4.18 0.00 -11.19
CA LEU A 160 -4.51 -1.42 -11.09
C LEU A 160 -5.71 -1.66 -10.16
N VAL A 161 -5.71 -1.07 -8.96
CA VAL A 161 -6.84 -1.18 -8.02
C VAL A 161 -8.13 -0.66 -8.65
N ARG A 162 -8.06 0.43 -9.42
CA ARG A 162 -9.20 0.98 -10.17
C ARG A 162 -9.72 0.02 -11.23
N ILE A 163 -8.85 -0.72 -11.93
CA ILE A 163 -9.27 -1.80 -12.84
C ILE A 163 -10.09 -2.84 -12.07
N PHE A 164 -9.58 -3.34 -10.94
CA PHE A 164 -10.28 -4.34 -10.13
C PHE A 164 -11.62 -3.84 -9.58
N HIS A 165 -11.71 -2.54 -9.25
CA HIS A 165 -12.97 -1.92 -8.88
C HIS A 165 -13.96 -1.85 -10.04
N GLN A 166 -13.51 -1.47 -11.24
CA GLN A 166 -14.36 -1.47 -12.44
C GLN A 166 -14.84 -2.88 -12.84
N LEU A 167 -14.09 -3.91 -12.47
CA LEU A 167 -14.51 -5.31 -12.61
C LEU A 167 -15.50 -5.77 -11.53
N GLU A 168 -15.82 -4.92 -10.55
CA GLU A 168 -16.63 -5.25 -9.37
C GLU A 168 -16.01 -6.37 -8.51
N MET A 169 -14.70 -6.59 -8.62
CA MET A 169 -13.97 -7.55 -7.78
C MET A 169 -13.65 -6.95 -6.40
N ILE A 170 -13.51 -5.63 -6.35
CA ILE A 170 -13.31 -4.85 -5.12
C ILE A 170 -14.43 -3.82 -5.07
N THR A 171 -15.12 -3.71 -3.93
CA THR A 171 -16.25 -2.80 -3.75
C THR A 171 -15.88 -1.52 -3.01
N PHE A 172 -14.69 -1.46 -2.39
CA PHE A 172 -14.28 -0.45 -1.39
C PHE A 172 -15.22 -0.28 -0.19
N ASN A 173 -16.28 -1.09 -0.10
CA ASN A 173 -17.12 -1.14 1.07
C ASN A 173 -16.35 -1.84 2.18
N ILE A 174 -16.29 -1.19 3.35
CA ILE A 174 -15.75 -1.83 4.55
C ILE A 174 -16.74 -2.92 4.96
N LEU A 175 -16.42 -4.17 4.60
CA LEU A 175 -17.12 -5.35 5.06
C LEU A 175 -16.65 -5.64 6.49
N ALA A 176 -17.29 -5.01 7.47
CA ALA A 176 -17.22 -5.47 8.85
C ALA A 176 -18.03 -6.76 8.95
N HIS A 177 -17.39 -7.90 8.73
CA HIS A 177 -17.95 -9.17 9.18
C HIS A 177 -17.87 -9.20 10.71
N ASP A 178 -18.97 -9.55 11.36
CA ASP A 178 -19.07 -9.72 12.81
C ASP A 178 -18.18 -10.89 13.26
N GLY A 179 -16.87 -10.65 13.27
CA GLY A 179 -15.96 -11.41 14.11
C GLY A 179 -16.36 -11.05 15.52
N THR A 180 -16.87 -12.04 16.26
CA THR A 180 -17.35 -11.92 17.64
C THR A 180 -16.49 -10.90 18.39
N LEU A 181 -17.05 -9.69 18.56
CA LEU A 181 -16.37 -8.61 19.23
C LEU A 181 -16.23 -9.01 20.70
N TYR A 182 -15.09 -9.60 21.06
CA TYR A 182 -14.67 -9.54 22.44
C TYR A 182 -14.63 -8.06 22.81
N PRO A 183 -15.26 -7.63 23.92
CA PRO A 183 -15.06 -6.31 24.46
C PRO A 183 -13.61 -6.20 24.91
N THR A 184 -12.71 -5.98 23.96
CA THR A 184 -11.46 -5.32 24.24
C THR A 184 -11.85 -3.93 24.72
N TRP A 185 -11.26 -3.47 25.82
CA TRP A 185 -11.40 -2.09 26.31
C TRP A 185 -10.80 -1.05 25.33
N ALA A 186 -10.93 -1.25 24.03
CA ALA A 186 -10.70 -0.25 23.00
C ALA A 186 -11.88 0.72 22.97
N ARG A 187 -12.03 1.51 24.03
CA ARG A 187 -12.55 2.88 23.83
C ARG A 187 -11.60 3.51 22.82
N TYR A 188 -12.02 3.69 21.57
CA TYR A 188 -11.30 4.56 20.65
C TYR A 188 -11.22 5.94 21.32
N LYS A 189 -10.08 6.22 21.97
CA LYS A 189 -9.74 7.52 22.56
C LYS A 189 -9.07 8.43 21.51
N GLY A 190 -9.30 8.18 20.23
CA GLY A 190 -8.74 8.99 19.16
C GLY A 190 -9.38 10.37 19.13
N CYS A 191 -8.58 11.40 18.89
CA CYS A 191 -9.05 12.76 18.72
C CYS A 191 -9.75 12.92 17.37
N THR A 192 -11.02 13.33 17.35
CA THR A 192 -11.77 13.65 16.11
C THR A 192 -11.32 14.95 15.43
N TYR A 193 -10.45 15.72 16.09
CA TYR A 193 -9.92 17.02 15.62
C TYR A 193 -8.42 16.97 15.30
N PHE A 194 -7.92 15.80 14.89
CA PHE A 194 -6.51 15.60 14.56
C PHE A 194 -6.01 16.59 13.49
N CYS A 195 -4.82 17.14 13.69
CA CYS A 195 -4.17 18.08 12.78
C CYS A 195 -2.65 17.89 12.79
N ASN A 196 -1.93 18.57 11.89
CA ASN A 196 -0.47 18.45 11.80
C ASN A 196 0.25 18.92 13.08
N GLN A 197 -0.35 19.76 13.92
CA GLN A 197 0.22 20.11 15.24
C GLN A 197 0.22 18.93 16.21
N CYS A 198 -0.64 17.93 16.00
CA CYS A 198 -0.69 16.72 16.82
C CYS A 198 0.40 15.70 16.46
N SER A 199 1.15 15.87 15.36
CA SER A 199 2.21 14.93 14.98
C SER A 199 3.42 15.00 15.92
N CYS A 200 3.62 16.14 16.60
CA CYS A 200 4.72 16.35 17.54
C CYS A 200 4.28 17.29 18.67
N ILE A 201 3.87 16.72 19.79
CA ILE A 201 3.43 17.48 20.96
C ILE A 201 4.66 17.74 21.83
N ARG A 202 5.12 18.98 21.84
CA ARG A 202 6.20 19.42 22.72
C ARG A 202 5.66 19.56 24.13
N VAL A 203 6.33 18.93 25.09
CA VAL A 203 6.00 19.03 26.51
C VAL A 203 7.15 19.70 27.22
N GLU A 204 6.86 20.85 27.82
CA GLU A 204 7.84 21.60 28.60
C GLU A 204 7.86 21.13 30.06
N ASP A 205 9.07 21.03 30.61
CA ASP A 205 9.35 20.73 32.01
C ASP A 205 8.63 19.48 32.57
N VAL A 206 8.82 18.34 31.89
CA VAL A 206 8.27 17.05 32.33
C VAL A 206 8.76 16.69 33.74
N ILE A 207 10.05 16.93 34.03
CA ILE A 207 10.68 16.56 35.30
C ILE A 207 10.10 17.38 36.46
N GLY A 208 9.94 18.70 36.30
CA GLY A 208 9.32 19.55 37.32
C GLY A 208 7.90 19.11 37.64
N ARG A 209 7.08 18.85 36.60
CA ARG A 209 5.69 18.38 36.77
C ARG A 209 5.60 17.03 37.50
N VAL A 210 6.48 16.08 37.17
CA VAL A 210 6.55 14.79 37.87
C VAL A 210 6.96 15.00 39.33
N LYS A 211 7.99 15.81 39.59
CA LYS A 211 8.48 16.10 40.94
C LYS A 211 7.40 16.74 41.81
N SER A 212 6.70 17.76 41.30
CA SER A 212 5.59 18.41 42.02
C SER A 212 4.48 17.42 42.36
N ARG A 213 4.18 16.46 41.47
CA ARG A 213 3.15 15.46 41.70
C ARG A 213 3.56 14.42 42.76
N ILE A 214 4.84 14.03 42.77
CA ILE A 214 5.41 13.16 43.80
C ILE A 214 5.39 13.87 45.16
N LEU A 215 5.84 15.13 45.23
CA LEU A 215 5.85 15.93 46.46
C LEU A 215 4.45 16.11 47.03
N TYR A 216 3.48 16.51 46.20
CA TYR A 216 2.07 16.61 46.62
C TYR A 216 1.55 15.32 47.25
N ARG A 217 1.96 14.16 46.72
CA ARG A 217 1.57 12.84 47.25
C ARG A 217 2.24 12.53 48.59
N LEU A 218 3.53 12.83 48.72
CA LEU A 218 4.26 12.69 49.98
C LEU A 218 3.63 13.56 51.08
N ASP A 219 3.19 14.77 50.74
CA ASP A 219 2.55 15.70 51.67
C ASP A 219 1.13 15.28 52.09
N ASN A 220 0.46 14.44 51.29
CA ASN A 220 -0.92 13.98 51.52
C ASN A 220 -1.02 12.45 51.60
N LEU A 221 -0.05 11.81 52.26
CA LEU A 221 0.02 10.33 52.38
C LEU A 221 -1.18 9.73 53.11
N ASP A 222 -1.74 10.45 54.07
CA ASP A 222 -2.88 10.07 54.91
C ASP A 222 -4.22 9.99 54.15
N GLN A 223 -4.38 10.76 53.08
CA GLN A 223 -5.61 10.80 52.28
C GLN A 223 -5.55 9.92 51.02
N ASN A 224 -4.40 9.31 50.71
CA ASN A 224 -4.20 8.59 49.46
C ASN A 224 -4.13 7.07 49.67
N ASN A 225 -4.93 6.33 48.90
CA ASN A 225 -4.88 4.86 48.88
C ASN A 225 -3.52 4.38 48.34
N LEU A 226 -2.77 3.61 49.14
CA LEU A 226 -1.56 2.92 48.70
C LEU A 226 -1.87 2.03 47.49
N GLY A 227 -1.00 2.06 46.47
CA GLY A 227 -1.16 1.30 45.22
C GLY A 227 -1.90 2.02 44.09
N SER A 228 -2.31 3.28 44.27
CA SER A 228 -2.93 4.06 43.20
C SER A 228 -1.92 4.65 42.21
N GLU A 229 -2.14 4.41 40.91
CA GLU A 229 -1.32 4.94 39.82
C GLU A 229 -1.38 6.47 39.75
N VAL A 230 -0.21 7.11 39.68
CA VAL A 230 -0.10 8.54 39.39
C VAL A 230 0.14 8.72 37.90
N ARG A 231 -0.75 9.48 37.26
CA ARG A 231 -0.66 9.82 35.84
C ARG A 231 -0.35 11.30 35.69
N VAL A 232 0.69 11.59 34.91
CA VAL A 232 1.01 12.95 34.47
C VAL A 232 0.43 13.15 33.08
N HIS A 233 -0.34 14.22 32.90
CA HIS A 233 -1.03 14.51 31.65
C HIS A 233 -0.56 15.82 31.03
N THR A 234 -0.65 15.92 29.70
CA THR A 234 -0.64 17.19 28.97
C THR A 234 -1.91 17.36 28.16
N GLU A 235 -2.27 18.60 27.86
CA GLU A 235 -3.38 18.90 26.97
C GLU A 235 -2.93 18.90 25.50
N CYS A 236 -3.89 18.65 24.61
CA CYS A 236 -3.65 18.71 23.17
C CYS A 236 -3.40 20.16 22.72
N PRO A 237 -2.37 20.43 21.91
CA PRO A 237 -2.06 21.79 21.44
C PRO A 237 -2.98 22.28 20.31
N SER A 238 -3.90 21.45 19.80
CA SER A 238 -4.75 21.82 18.67
C SER A 238 -5.74 22.93 19.04
N ASP A 239 -5.87 23.90 18.13
CA ASP A 239 -6.84 25.01 18.22
C ASP A 239 -8.17 24.69 17.51
N LYS A 240 -8.29 23.51 16.89
CA LYS A 240 -9.49 23.10 16.14
C LYS A 240 -10.68 22.70 17.02
N PHE A 241 -10.50 22.70 18.34
CA PHE A 241 -11.58 22.34 19.27
C PHE A 241 -12.60 23.48 19.34
N PRO A 242 -13.90 23.23 19.09
CA PRO A 242 -14.92 24.24 19.26
C PRO A 242 -15.04 24.65 20.74
N GLU A 243 -15.35 25.91 21.02
CA GLU A 243 -15.50 26.38 22.41
C GLU A 243 -16.62 25.64 23.16
N LYS A 244 -17.68 25.24 22.45
CA LYS A 244 -18.81 24.50 23.00
C LYS A 244 -19.11 23.23 22.21
N ASP A 245 -19.51 22.19 22.93
CA ASP A 245 -20.03 20.94 22.36
C ASP A 245 -21.44 21.14 21.78
N LYS A 246 -21.97 20.11 21.13
CA LYS A 246 -23.32 20.13 20.53
C LYS A 246 -24.44 20.37 21.56
N ASN A 247 -24.13 20.25 22.85
CA ASN A 247 -25.05 20.38 23.97
C ASN A 247 -24.83 21.69 24.77
N GLY A 248 -23.91 22.56 24.32
CA GLY A 248 -23.61 23.86 24.94
C GLY A 248 -22.59 23.84 26.08
N ASN A 249 -21.96 22.71 26.38
CA ASN A 249 -20.91 22.61 27.40
C ASN A 249 -19.53 22.94 26.83
N GLU A 250 -18.59 23.39 27.67
CA GLU A 250 -17.21 23.60 27.25
C GLU A 250 -16.56 22.30 26.73
N THR A 251 -15.99 22.36 25.53
CA THR A 251 -15.32 21.21 24.93
C THR A 251 -14.00 20.94 25.63
N LYS A 252 -13.95 19.89 26.44
CA LYS A 252 -12.71 19.47 27.11
C LYS A 252 -11.72 18.90 26.09
N LYS A 253 -10.54 19.49 26.00
CA LYS A 253 -9.43 18.95 25.20
C LYS A 253 -9.01 17.58 25.76
N PRO A 254 -8.61 16.62 24.91
CA PRO A 254 -8.17 15.31 25.37
C PRO A 254 -6.87 15.46 26.17
N LYS A 255 -6.83 14.79 27.33
CA LYS A 255 -5.63 14.68 28.17
C LYS A 255 -4.78 13.53 27.67
N ILE A 256 -3.55 13.82 27.30
CA ILE A 256 -2.56 12.88 26.78
C ILE A 256 -1.71 12.44 27.96
N GLU A 257 -1.67 11.14 28.22
CA GLU A 257 -0.87 10.54 29.28
C GLU A 257 0.62 10.58 28.88
N LEU A 258 1.45 11.16 29.74
CA LEU A 258 2.89 11.28 29.53
C LEU A 258 3.67 10.19 30.26
N LEU A 259 3.34 9.98 31.53
CA LEU A 259 4.02 9.05 32.43
C LEU A 259 3.02 8.50 33.44
N THR A 260 3.19 7.21 33.76
CA THR A 260 2.49 6.52 34.83
C THR A 260 3.52 6.01 35.82
N SER A 261 3.41 6.41 37.09
CA SER A 261 4.24 5.87 38.17
C SER A 261 3.35 5.18 39.21
N MET A 262 3.72 3.95 39.58
CA MET A 262 3.07 3.20 40.66
C MET A 262 3.82 3.43 41.96
N THR A 263 3.10 3.76 43.02
CA THR A 263 3.61 3.65 44.39
C THR A 263 3.58 2.18 44.79
N VAL A 264 4.75 1.56 44.90
CA VAL A 264 4.89 0.22 45.48
C VAL A 264 4.60 0.33 46.98
N PRO A 265 3.83 -0.60 47.57
CA PRO A 265 3.56 -0.60 49.01
C PRO A 265 4.84 -0.68 49.85
#